data_AF-A0A351WMN4-F1
#
_entry.id   AF-A0A351WMN4-F1
#
_cell.length_a   1.000
_cell.length_b   1.000
_cell.length_c   1.000
_cell.angle_alpha   90.00
_cell.angle_beta   90.00
_cell.angle_gamma   90.00
#
_symmetry.space_group_name_H-M   'P 1'
#
loop_
_entity.id
_entity.type
_entity.pdbx_description
1 polymer ?
#
loop_
_entity_poly.entity_id
_entity_poly.type
_entity_poly.pdbx_seq_one_letter_code
_entity_poly.pdbx_strand_id
1 'polypeptide(L)'
;MDSSIIQEGIINLHGMQITIPRDKDLVLGRSAVCDIMLQHDMVSKRHSRFFYSLGRFFVEDLNSANGTRVNQEQISGIRGLVAGDEILIYPYTMQFFIQEVDPNSASAENAGAGEERVPRCVHFSGRIDILSSVDLIQMLHSTAQTGVLTVTDPEHEQAVVQFMEGNIVSARYGKAVDELAIFNLVLRAAGDFEFERKKMPAPAKPMTTATVPLLFEACRIKDEAQESNSLCSETVILQKPPLEPR
;
A
#
# COMPACT_ATOMS: atom_id res chain seq x y z
N MET A 1 -32.27 8.01 -15.08
CA MET A 1 -32.00 9.45 -15.22
C MET A 1 -30.77 9.73 -14.39
N ASP A 2 -29.69 10.02 -15.10
CA ASP A 2 -28.34 10.44 -14.68
C ASP A 2 -27.65 9.62 -13.59
N SER A 3 -27.19 8.44 -13.99
CA SER A 3 -26.00 7.80 -13.42
C SER A 3 -24.82 8.77 -13.60
N SER A 4 -24.68 9.71 -12.68
CA SER A 4 -23.58 10.68 -12.73
C SER A 4 -22.30 9.94 -12.44
N ILE A 5 -21.56 9.58 -13.50
CA ILE A 5 -20.23 8.99 -13.43
C ILE A 5 -19.39 9.86 -12.49
N ILE A 6 -18.84 9.26 -11.44
CA ILE A 6 -18.00 9.95 -10.47
C ILE A 6 -16.57 9.84 -10.96
N GLN A 7 -15.88 10.98 -11.08
CA GLN A 7 -14.45 10.99 -11.37
C GLN A 7 -13.66 10.95 -10.06
N GLU A 8 -12.80 9.94 -9.93
CA GLU A 8 -11.79 9.86 -8.88
C GLU A 8 -10.43 10.30 -9.41
N GLY A 9 -9.73 11.13 -8.63
CA GLY A 9 -8.39 11.59 -8.94
C GLY A 9 -7.39 10.71 -8.21
N ILE A 10 -6.47 10.10 -8.94
CA ILE A 10 -5.50 9.15 -8.41
C ILE A 10 -4.09 9.67 -8.67
N ILE A 11 -3.24 9.59 -7.65
CA ILE A 11 -1.81 9.88 -7.76
C ILE A 11 -1.06 8.55 -7.68
N ASN A 12 -0.28 8.22 -8.69
CA ASN A 12 0.63 7.08 -8.65
C ASN A 12 2.01 7.54 -8.19
N LEU A 13 2.48 7.00 -7.06
CA LEU A 13 3.79 7.25 -6.47
C LEU A 13 4.54 5.92 -6.35
N HIS A 14 5.56 5.70 -7.19
CA HIS A 14 6.35 4.44 -7.20
C HIS A 14 5.50 3.15 -7.28
N GLY A 15 4.38 3.17 -8.03
CA GLY A 15 3.47 2.04 -8.16
C GLY A 15 2.36 1.98 -7.11
N MET A 16 2.41 2.85 -6.08
CA MET A 16 1.35 3.01 -5.09
C MET A 16 0.31 4.00 -5.59
N GLN A 17 -0.96 3.59 -5.61
CA GLN A 17 -2.07 4.47 -5.99
C GLN A 17 -2.69 5.13 -4.76
N ILE A 18 -2.78 6.46 -4.80
CA ILE A 18 -3.38 7.26 -3.73
C ILE A 18 -4.55 8.05 -4.31
N THR A 19 -5.75 7.78 -3.82
CA THR A 19 -6.95 8.55 -4.19
C THR A 19 -6.99 9.89 -3.48
N ILE A 20 -7.22 10.96 -4.23
CA ILE A 20 -7.45 12.31 -3.71
C ILE A 20 -8.89 12.39 -3.20
N PRO A 21 -9.11 12.59 -1.88
CA PRO A 21 -10.46 12.71 -1.32
C PRO A 21 -11.20 13.92 -1.92
N ARG A 22 -12.52 13.78 -2.07
CA ARG A 22 -13.37 14.86 -2.60
C ARG A 22 -13.89 15.81 -1.53
N ASP A 23 -13.83 15.39 -0.27
CA ASP A 23 -14.40 16.06 0.90
C ASP A 23 -13.34 16.70 1.82
N LYS A 24 -12.06 16.44 1.57
CA LYS A 24 -10.95 16.99 2.35
C LYS A 24 -9.66 17.10 1.52
N ASP A 25 -8.72 17.88 2.04
CA ASP A 25 -7.39 18.00 1.47
C ASP A 25 -6.56 16.73 1.77
N LEU A 26 -5.70 16.37 0.82
CA LEU A 26 -4.64 15.37 0.96
C LEU A 26 -3.29 16.10 0.99
N VAL A 27 -2.60 16.07 2.13
CA VAL A 27 -1.32 16.77 2.32
C VAL A 27 -0.15 15.81 2.21
N LEU A 28 0.80 16.14 1.34
CA LEU A 28 2.08 15.45 1.17
C LEU A 28 3.21 16.26 1.81
N GLY A 29 4.11 15.60 2.54
CA GLY A 29 5.26 16.27 3.16
C GLY A 29 6.14 15.32 3.97
N ARG A 30 7.29 15.79 4.46
CA ARG A 30 8.21 14.93 5.23
C ARG A 30 7.77 14.64 6.66
N SER A 31 6.78 15.36 7.19
CA SER A 31 6.35 15.20 8.56
C SER A 31 5.32 14.07 8.67
N ALA A 32 5.39 13.28 9.75
CA ALA A 32 4.43 12.21 10.04
C ALA A 32 2.98 12.71 10.26
N VAL A 33 2.76 14.02 10.39
CA VAL A 33 1.41 14.62 10.50
C VAL A 33 0.73 14.83 9.14
N CYS A 34 1.45 14.64 8.03
CA CYS A 34 0.88 14.68 6.69
C CYS A 34 0.08 13.41 6.39
N ASP A 35 -0.91 13.50 5.49
CA ASP A 35 -1.69 12.31 5.09
C ASP A 35 -0.80 11.24 4.44
N ILE A 36 0.19 11.71 3.67
CA ILE A 36 1.24 10.90 3.03
C ILE A 36 2.61 11.49 3.42
N MET A 37 3.43 10.67 4.08
CA MET A 37 4.78 11.03 4.51
C MET A 37 5.79 10.71 3.41
N LEU A 38 6.49 11.73 2.93
CA LEU A 38 7.59 11.61 1.96
C LEU A 38 8.93 11.77 2.69
N GLN A 39 9.57 10.65 3.01
CA GLN A 39 10.79 10.60 3.83
C GLN A 39 12.04 11.07 3.07
N HIS A 40 12.16 12.38 2.86
CA HIS A 40 13.35 12.96 2.26
C HIS A 40 13.60 14.40 2.74
N ASP A 41 14.87 14.76 2.92
CA ASP A 41 15.26 16.07 3.48
C ASP A 41 14.90 17.25 2.56
N MET A 42 14.89 17.02 1.25
CA MET A 42 14.45 18.00 0.24
C MET A 42 12.94 18.21 0.22
N VAL A 43 12.17 17.44 0.99
CA VAL A 43 10.73 17.64 1.14
C VAL A 43 10.47 18.49 2.38
N SER A 44 9.69 19.57 2.26
CA SER A 44 9.22 20.36 3.39
C SER A 44 8.27 19.59 4.31
N LYS A 45 8.18 20.00 5.58
CA LYS A 45 7.33 19.34 6.61
C LYS A 45 5.89 19.14 6.13
N ARG A 46 5.31 20.19 5.56
CA ARG A 46 4.09 20.16 4.73
C ARG A 46 4.51 20.77 3.40
N HIS A 47 4.48 19.99 2.32
CA HIS A 47 5.09 20.39 1.05
C HIS A 47 4.03 20.84 0.06
N SER A 48 3.04 20.00 -0.19
CA SER A 48 1.95 20.31 -1.09
C SER A 48 0.63 19.77 -0.54
N ARG A 49 -0.47 20.36 -1.00
CA ARG A 49 -1.81 19.80 -0.80
C ARG A 49 -2.45 19.49 -2.14
N PHE A 50 -3.21 18.42 -2.16
CA PHE A 50 -4.07 18.01 -3.26
C PHE A 50 -5.51 18.08 -2.77
N PHE A 51 -6.40 18.62 -3.58
CA PHE A 51 -7.79 18.79 -3.17
C PHE A 51 -8.72 18.81 -4.38
N TYR A 52 -9.98 18.47 -4.12
CA TYR A 52 -11.05 18.56 -5.11
C TYR A 52 -11.89 19.81 -4.87
N SER A 53 -12.13 20.59 -5.91
CA SER A 53 -12.99 21.77 -5.83
C SER A 53 -13.62 22.05 -7.19
N LEU A 54 -14.83 22.60 -7.23
CA LEU A 54 -15.51 23.01 -8.48
C LEU A 54 -15.50 21.94 -9.59
N GLY A 55 -15.61 20.67 -9.23
CA GLY A 55 -15.62 19.57 -10.19
C GLY A 55 -14.25 19.06 -10.65
N ARG A 56 -13.14 19.62 -10.15
CA ARG A 56 -11.77 19.35 -10.64
C ARG A 56 -10.79 19.09 -9.50
N PHE A 57 -9.67 18.44 -9.83
CA PHE A 57 -8.56 18.20 -8.91
C PHE A 57 -7.50 19.29 -9.06
N PHE A 58 -6.89 19.64 -7.93
CA PHE A 58 -5.87 20.68 -7.84
C PHE A 58 -4.70 20.19 -7.00
N VAL A 59 -3.54 20.78 -7.26
CA VAL A 59 -2.35 20.74 -6.40
C VAL A 59 -1.97 22.17 -6.02
N GLU A 60 -1.53 22.37 -4.79
CA GLU A 60 -1.01 23.64 -4.31
C GLU A 60 0.28 23.41 -3.53
N ASP A 61 1.30 24.20 -3.85
CA ASP A 61 2.54 24.24 -3.08
C ASP A 61 2.31 25.01 -1.76
N LEU A 62 2.65 24.41 -0.62
CA LEU A 62 2.48 25.00 0.71
C LEU A 62 3.71 25.81 1.13
N ASN A 63 4.23 26.64 0.22
CA ASN A 63 5.46 27.42 0.39
C ASN A 63 6.65 26.53 0.76
N SER A 64 6.85 25.48 -0.03
CA SER A 64 7.91 24.50 0.16
C SER A 64 9.28 25.07 -0.22
N ALA A 65 10.37 24.47 0.31
CA ALA A 65 11.71 24.99 0.10
C ALA A 65 12.21 24.77 -1.34
N ASN A 66 11.82 23.66 -1.97
CA ASN A 66 12.27 23.26 -3.31
C ASN A 66 11.19 23.40 -4.39
N GLY A 67 9.98 23.79 -3.99
CA GLY A 67 8.83 23.93 -4.87
C GLY A 67 8.22 22.60 -5.31
N THR A 68 6.95 22.68 -5.68
CA THR A 68 6.25 21.63 -6.42
C THR A 68 6.29 21.96 -7.92
N ARG A 69 6.48 20.95 -8.78
CA ARG A 69 6.40 21.13 -10.24
C ARG A 69 5.31 20.25 -10.83
N VAL A 70 4.68 20.73 -11.90
CA VAL A 70 3.73 19.97 -12.72
C VAL A 70 4.22 20.03 -14.17
N ASN A 71 4.45 18.88 -14.81
CA ASN A 71 5.04 18.77 -16.14
C ASN A 71 6.33 19.61 -16.28
N GLN A 72 7.25 19.45 -15.33
CA GLN A 72 8.53 20.17 -15.22
C GLN A 72 8.44 21.68 -14.90
N GLU A 73 7.24 22.27 -14.91
CA GLU A 73 7.03 23.69 -14.56
C GLU A 73 6.78 23.86 -13.07
N GLN A 74 7.54 24.73 -12.41
CA GLN A 74 7.33 25.05 -11.00
C GLN A 74 6.05 25.87 -10.81
N ILE A 75 5.18 25.43 -9.89
CA ILE A 75 3.93 26.13 -9.58
C ILE A 75 4.16 27.19 -8.50
N SER A 76 3.43 28.30 -8.57
CA SER A 76 3.52 29.42 -7.62
C SER A 76 2.30 29.52 -6.69
N GLY A 77 1.45 28.49 -6.65
CA GLY A 77 0.19 28.46 -5.93
C GLY A 77 -0.69 27.28 -6.39
N ILE A 78 -2.01 27.49 -6.42
CA ILE A 78 -2.97 26.47 -6.86
C ILE A 78 -2.84 26.24 -8.38
N ARG A 79 -2.65 24.98 -8.78
CA ARG A 79 -2.64 24.52 -10.17
C ARG A 79 -3.68 23.41 -10.35
N GLY A 80 -4.53 23.54 -11.37
CA GLY A 80 -5.45 22.48 -11.76
C GLY A 80 -4.70 21.32 -12.40
N LEU A 81 -5.09 20.09 -12.05
CA LEU A 81 -4.53 18.85 -12.57
C LEU A 81 -5.39 18.29 -13.71
N VAL A 82 -4.71 17.71 -14.71
CA VAL A 82 -5.31 17.00 -15.84
C VAL A 82 -4.72 15.59 -15.90
N ALA A 83 -5.55 14.59 -16.23
CA ALA A 83 -5.08 13.20 -16.35
C ALA A 83 -3.85 13.11 -17.27
N GLY A 84 -2.83 12.40 -16.79
CA GLY A 84 -1.51 12.28 -17.42
C GLY A 84 -0.46 13.23 -16.85
N ASP A 85 -0.84 14.27 -16.08
CA ASP A 85 0.10 15.22 -15.49
C ASP A 85 1.15 14.52 -14.62
N GLU A 86 2.41 14.90 -14.81
CA GLU A 86 3.53 14.50 -13.96
C GLU A 86 3.73 15.55 -12.86
N ILE A 87 3.65 15.14 -11.59
CA ILE A 87 3.89 16.01 -10.44
C ILE A 87 5.21 15.63 -9.79
N LEU A 88 6.11 16.60 -9.67
CA LEU A 88 7.41 16.44 -9.02
C LEU A 88 7.42 17.18 -7.68
N ILE A 89 7.68 16.43 -6.62
CA ILE A 89 8.07 16.92 -5.29
C ILE A 89 9.44 16.30 -5.03
N TYR A 90 10.51 17.02 -5.36
CA TYR A 90 11.83 16.40 -5.46
C TYR A 90 12.24 15.62 -4.17
N PRO A 91 12.66 14.35 -4.28
CA PRO A 91 12.98 13.58 -5.51
C PRO A 91 11.82 12.71 -6.04
N TYR A 92 10.63 12.83 -5.47
CA TYR A 92 9.47 12.01 -5.80
C TYR A 92 8.76 12.51 -7.06
N THR A 93 8.68 11.65 -8.06
CA THR A 93 7.85 11.86 -9.25
C THR A 93 6.57 11.05 -9.12
N MET A 94 5.44 11.68 -9.43
CA MET A 94 4.12 11.10 -9.38
C MET A 94 3.37 11.36 -10.67
N GLN A 95 2.45 10.47 -11.03
CA GLN A 95 1.56 10.69 -12.18
C GLN A 95 0.12 10.76 -11.72
N PHE A 96 -0.61 11.77 -12.22
CA PHE A 96 -2.03 11.94 -11.94
C PHE A 96 -2.89 11.27 -12.99
N PHE A 97 -3.93 10.57 -12.54
CA PHE A 97 -4.91 9.88 -13.38
C PHE A 97 -6.33 10.23 -12.93
N ILE A 98 -7.27 10.08 -13.85
CA ILE A 98 -8.70 10.12 -13.53
C ILE A 98 -9.28 8.73 -13.80
N GLN A 99 -9.97 8.18 -12.82
CA GLN A 99 -10.75 6.96 -12.97
C GLN A 99 -12.24 7.31 -12.93
N GLU A 100 -12.99 6.81 -13.91
CA GLU A 100 -14.45 6.91 -13.93
C GLU A 100 -15.03 5.76 -13.10
N VAL A 101 -15.66 6.12 -11.98
CA VAL A 101 -16.34 5.19 -11.10
C VAL A 101 -17.83 5.30 -11.38
N ASP A 102 -18.41 4.21 -11.90
CA ASP A 102 -19.85 4.07 -11.96
C ASP A 102 -20.37 3.81 -10.54
N PRO A 103 -21.17 4.71 -9.95
CA PRO A 103 -21.70 4.50 -8.60
C PRO A 103 -22.57 3.25 -8.47
N ASN A 104 -22.97 2.62 -9.59
CA ASN A 104 -23.79 1.42 -9.62
C ASN A 104 -23.01 0.12 -9.90
N SER A 105 -21.73 0.19 -10.27
CA SER A 105 -20.91 -1.01 -10.54
C SER A 105 -20.36 -1.68 -9.26
N ALA A 106 -20.45 -1.03 -8.11
CA ALA A 106 -20.06 -1.58 -6.80
C ALA A 106 -21.12 -2.51 -6.15
N SER A 107 -22.10 -3.02 -6.91
CA SER A 107 -23.23 -3.82 -6.38
C SER A 107 -23.16 -5.34 -6.65
N ALA A 108 -22.06 -5.83 -7.22
CA ALA A 108 -21.60 -7.21 -7.05
C ALA A 108 -20.13 -7.04 -6.72
N GLU A 109 -19.67 -7.15 -5.47
CA GLU A 109 -19.45 -8.41 -4.77
C GLU A 109 -19.59 -8.23 -3.23
N ASN A 110 -20.37 -9.14 -2.61
CA ASN A 110 -20.54 -9.44 -1.18
C ASN A 110 -21.23 -8.45 -0.21
N ALA A 111 -22.56 -8.58 -0.24
CA ALA A 111 -23.50 -8.71 0.88
C ALA A 111 -22.95 -8.76 2.34
N GLY A 112 -23.56 -7.94 3.22
CA GLY A 112 -23.79 -8.33 4.62
C GLY A 112 -23.67 -7.26 5.70
N ALA A 113 -24.77 -6.51 5.92
CA ALA A 113 -25.20 -5.88 7.17
C ALA A 113 -24.47 -4.63 7.75
N GLY A 114 -25.22 -3.53 7.81
CA GLY A 114 -25.34 -2.70 9.01
C GLY A 114 -24.46 -1.45 9.14
N GLU A 115 -24.98 -0.32 8.65
CA GLU A 115 -24.94 1.04 9.23
C GLU A 115 -23.70 1.50 10.04
N GLU A 116 -22.86 2.35 9.43
CA GLU A 116 -22.71 3.79 9.74
C GLU A 116 -21.72 4.39 8.74
N ARG A 117 -22.13 5.45 8.02
CA ARG A 117 -21.28 6.15 7.04
C ARG A 117 -20.17 6.91 7.76
N VAL A 118 -19.00 6.29 7.90
CA VAL A 118 -17.75 6.93 8.35
C VAL A 118 -16.92 7.31 7.10
N PRO A 119 -16.37 8.53 6.99
CA PRO A 119 -15.74 9.02 5.75
C PRO A 119 -14.53 8.16 5.39
N ARG A 120 -14.49 7.70 4.13
CA ARG A 120 -13.48 6.79 3.57
C ARG A 120 -12.10 7.46 3.65
N CYS A 121 -11.37 7.11 4.70
CA CYS A 121 -10.09 7.70 5.04
C CYS A 121 -8.99 6.99 4.25
N VAL A 122 -8.19 7.77 3.50
CA VAL A 122 -6.95 7.43 2.78
C VAL A 122 -6.66 5.92 2.65
N HIS A 123 -6.88 5.45 1.44
CA HIS A 123 -6.67 4.08 1.00
C HIS A 123 -5.23 3.91 0.49
N PHE A 124 -4.53 2.85 0.88
CA PHE A 124 -3.25 2.49 0.26
C PHE A 124 -3.41 1.17 -0.46
N SER A 125 -3.35 1.17 -1.78
CA SER A 125 -3.42 -0.06 -2.57
C SER A 125 -2.32 -0.11 -3.62
N GLY A 126 -1.98 -1.34 -4.02
CA GLY A 126 -0.94 -1.59 -5.01
C GLY A 126 -0.54 -3.05 -5.06
N ARG A 127 0.53 -3.33 -5.79
CA ARG A 127 1.07 -4.68 -5.94
C ARG A 127 2.12 -4.98 -4.88
N ILE A 128 1.93 -6.06 -4.13
CA ILE A 128 2.80 -6.40 -2.99
C ILE A 128 4.19 -6.87 -3.41
N ASP A 129 4.31 -7.34 -4.64
CA ASP A 129 5.58 -7.70 -5.28
C ASP A 129 6.46 -6.50 -5.63
N ILE A 130 5.90 -5.28 -5.72
CA ILE A 130 6.68 -4.06 -5.97
C ILE A 130 7.25 -3.51 -4.67
N LEU A 131 6.42 -3.44 -3.62
CA LEU A 131 6.79 -2.84 -2.33
C LEU A 131 7.39 -3.85 -1.34
N SER A 132 7.34 -5.16 -1.61
CA SER A 132 7.61 -6.22 -0.62
C SER A 132 6.65 -6.17 0.57
N SER A 133 6.19 -7.35 1.02
CA SER A 133 5.38 -7.43 2.23
C SER A 133 6.11 -6.89 3.46
N VAL A 134 7.44 -6.98 3.49
CA VAL A 134 8.26 -6.47 4.61
C VAL A 134 8.28 -4.94 4.64
N ASP A 135 8.59 -4.27 3.53
CA ASP A 135 8.68 -2.79 3.55
C ASP A 135 7.30 -2.17 3.71
N LEU A 136 6.24 -2.82 3.18
CA LEU A 136 4.87 -2.41 3.42
C LEU A 136 4.51 -2.43 4.92
N ILE A 137 4.78 -3.54 5.62
CA ILE A 137 4.53 -3.65 7.06
C ILE A 137 5.40 -2.65 7.83
N GLN A 138 6.67 -2.48 7.43
CA GLN A 138 7.60 -1.53 8.06
C GLN A 138 7.17 -0.08 7.85
N MET A 139 6.62 0.25 6.68
CA MET A 139 6.05 1.57 6.39
C MET A 139 4.84 1.84 7.26
N LEU A 140 3.91 0.88 7.39
CA LEU A 140 2.74 1.02 8.25
C LEU A 140 3.14 1.14 9.73
N HIS A 141 4.16 0.40 10.16
CA HIS A 141 4.73 0.48 11.50
C HIS A 141 5.36 1.85 11.79
N SER A 142 6.28 2.29 10.94
CA SER A 142 7.03 3.55 11.12
C SER A 142 6.14 4.80 11.05
N THR A 143 5.04 4.73 10.30
CA THR A 143 4.05 5.82 10.21
C THR A 143 2.89 5.69 11.21
N ALA A 144 3.01 4.79 12.20
CA ALA A 144 2.04 4.57 13.28
C ALA A 144 0.59 4.37 12.80
N GLN A 145 0.41 3.69 11.66
CA GLN A 145 -0.91 3.54 11.05
C GLN A 145 -1.83 2.64 11.88
N THR A 146 -3.11 2.99 11.88
CA THR A 146 -4.18 2.16 12.44
C THR A 146 -5.16 1.81 11.33
N GLY A 147 -5.43 0.52 11.14
CA GLY A 147 -6.26 0.05 10.04
C GLY A 147 -6.11 -1.44 9.75
N VAL A 148 -6.67 -1.86 8.61
CA VAL A 148 -6.60 -3.24 8.13
C VAL A 148 -5.80 -3.25 6.83
N LEU A 149 -4.75 -4.05 6.79
CA LEU A 149 -4.07 -4.44 5.57
C LEU A 149 -4.67 -5.75 5.08
N THR A 150 -5.22 -5.76 3.89
CA THR A 150 -5.64 -6.93 3.15
C THR A 150 -4.64 -7.19 2.03
N VAL A 151 -4.22 -8.43 1.86
CA VAL A 151 -3.40 -8.86 0.73
C VAL A 151 -4.12 -10.02 0.07
N THR A 152 -4.34 -9.91 -1.23
CA THR A 152 -5.05 -10.93 -2.01
C THR A 152 -4.06 -11.59 -2.94
N ASP A 153 -3.81 -12.88 -2.68
CA ASP A 153 -3.00 -13.72 -3.54
C ASP A 153 -3.76 -14.07 -4.83
N PRO A 154 -3.10 -14.15 -6.00
CA PRO A 154 -3.70 -14.71 -7.23
C PRO A 154 -4.32 -16.11 -7.06
N GLU A 155 -3.89 -16.93 -6.09
CA GLU A 155 -4.53 -18.21 -5.75
C GLU A 155 -5.78 -18.07 -4.84
N HIS A 156 -6.29 -16.86 -4.65
CA HIS A 156 -7.46 -16.51 -3.80
C HIS A 156 -7.29 -16.77 -2.29
N GLU A 157 -6.06 -16.95 -1.80
CA GLU A 157 -5.81 -16.84 -0.36
C GLU A 157 -5.66 -15.36 0.04
N GLN A 158 -6.47 -14.94 1.01
CA GLN A 158 -6.41 -13.58 1.54
C GLN A 158 -5.67 -13.56 2.87
N ALA A 159 -4.73 -12.62 2.98
CA ALA A 159 -4.14 -12.20 4.23
C ALA A 159 -4.86 -10.97 4.76
N VAL A 160 -5.17 -10.95 6.04
CA VAL A 160 -5.75 -9.81 6.73
C VAL A 160 -4.92 -9.52 7.97
N VAL A 161 -4.34 -8.34 8.05
CA VAL A 161 -3.48 -7.89 9.14
C VAL A 161 -4.05 -6.61 9.73
N GLN A 162 -4.30 -6.62 11.03
CA GLN A 162 -4.81 -5.47 11.75
C GLN A 162 -3.65 -4.72 12.40
N PHE A 163 -3.60 -3.42 12.17
CA PHE A 163 -2.64 -2.49 12.74
C PHE A 163 -3.32 -1.54 13.72
N MET A 164 -2.67 -1.30 14.85
CA MET A 164 -3.05 -0.29 15.84
C MET A 164 -1.80 0.46 16.27
N GLU A 165 -1.78 1.78 16.01
CA GLU A 165 -0.62 2.65 16.27
C GLU A 165 0.69 2.10 15.68
N GLY A 166 0.62 1.50 14.49
CA GLY A 166 1.75 0.87 13.80
C GLY A 166 2.14 -0.53 14.32
N ASN A 167 1.48 -1.04 15.35
CA ASN A 167 1.72 -2.39 15.86
C ASN A 167 0.72 -3.39 15.26
N ILE A 168 1.21 -4.58 14.92
CA ILE A 168 0.34 -5.67 14.47
C ILE A 168 -0.39 -6.22 15.70
N VAL A 169 -1.72 -6.13 15.70
CA VAL A 169 -2.54 -6.62 16.82
C VAL A 169 -3.21 -7.96 16.53
N SER A 170 -3.40 -8.29 15.25
CA SER A 170 -3.97 -9.56 14.80
C SER A 170 -3.58 -9.78 13.35
N ALA A 171 -3.33 -11.03 12.97
CA ALA A 171 -3.10 -11.40 11.58
C ALA A 171 -3.79 -12.71 11.25
N ARG A 172 -4.21 -12.88 9.99
CA ARG A 172 -4.76 -14.12 9.46
C ARG A 172 -4.31 -14.28 8.02
N TYR A 173 -3.87 -15.47 7.64
CA TYR A 173 -3.53 -15.82 6.26
C TYR A 173 -4.08 -17.23 6.02
N GLY A 174 -5.17 -17.35 5.27
CA GLY A 174 -5.88 -18.62 5.12
C GLY A 174 -6.24 -19.24 6.48
N LYS A 175 -5.63 -20.39 6.81
CA LYS A 175 -5.80 -21.08 8.10
C LYS A 175 -4.81 -20.64 9.20
N ALA A 176 -3.73 -19.93 8.83
CA ALA A 176 -2.75 -19.44 9.78
C ALA A 176 -3.28 -18.19 10.51
N VAL A 177 -2.93 -18.06 11.78
CA VAL A 177 -3.34 -16.95 12.66
C VAL A 177 -2.09 -16.37 13.33
N ASP A 178 -2.13 -15.07 13.57
CA ASP A 178 -1.09 -14.30 14.27
C ASP A 178 0.29 -14.41 13.62
N GLU A 179 1.31 -14.87 14.36
CA GLU A 179 2.70 -14.91 13.90
C GLU A 179 2.85 -15.77 12.63
N LEU A 180 2.19 -16.92 12.59
CA LEU A 180 2.20 -17.82 11.43
C LEU A 180 1.60 -17.16 10.18
N ALA A 181 0.60 -16.29 10.37
CA ALA A 181 0.03 -15.54 9.25
C ALA A 181 1.02 -14.50 8.70
N ILE A 182 1.78 -13.84 9.57
CA ILE A 182 2.82 -12.88 9.15
C ILE A 182 3.98 -13.62 8.48
N PHE A 183 4.39 -14.77 8.98
CA PHE A 183 5.43 -15.58 8.33
C PHE A 183 5.00 -16.02 6.93
N ASN A 184 3.79 -16.53 6.78
CA ASN A 184 3.25 -16.89 5.46
C ASN A 184 3.16 -15.69 4.53
N LEU A 185 2.77 -14.52 5.03
CA LEU A 185 2.75 -13.28 4.25
C LEU A 185 4.15 -12.87 3.79
N VAL A 186 5.19 -12.97 4.62
CA VAL A 186 6.56 -12.63 4.23
C VAL A 186 7.15 -13.62 3.23
N LEU A 187 6.82 -14.91 3.40
CA LEU A 187 7.30 -16.00 2.57
C LEU A 187 6.64 -16.04 1.18
N ARG A 188 5.33 -15.78 1.12
CA ARG A 188 4.49 -16.13 -0.04
C ARG A 188 3.74 -14.96 -0.66
N ALA A 189 3.74 -13.77 -0.05
CA ALA A 189 2.95 -12.64 -0.56
C ALA A 189 3.20 -12.36 -2.04
N ALA A 190 2.14 -12.47 -2.82
CA ALA A 190 2.05 -12.01 -4.19
C ALA A 190 0.66 -11.41 -4.41
N GLY A 191 0.50 -10.63 -5.49
CA GLY A 191 -0.78 -10.03 -5.86
C GLY A 191 -0.98 -8.62 -5.32
N ASP A 192 -2.24 -8.27 -5.07
CA ASP A 192 -2.63 -6.92 -4.72
C ASP A 192 -2.80 -6.78 -3.21
N PHE A 193 -2.43 -5.62 -2.68
CA PHE A 193 -2.69 -5.24 -1.30
C PHE A 193 -3.59 -4.02 -1.24
N GLU A 194 -4.28 -3.90 -0.11
CA GLU A 194 -5.27 -2.89 0.17
C GLU A 194 -5.23 -2.55 1.65
N PHE A 195 -4.97 -1.29 2.01
CA PHE A 195 -4.99 -0.83 3.39
C PHE A 195 -6.12 0.17 3.59
N GLU A 196 -6.99 -0.15 4.54
CA GLU A 196 -8.08 0.71 4.97
C GLU A 196 -7.79 1.27 6.36
N ARG A 197 -7.63 2.60 6.46
CA ARG A 197 -7.57 3.30 7.76
C ARG A 197 -8.94 3.29 8.41
N LYS A 198 -9.13 2.41 9.39
CA LYS A 198 -10.36 2.32 10.18
C LYS A 198 -10.04 2.19 11.66
N LYS A 199 -10.76 2.94 12.50
CA LYS A 199 -10.77 2.70 13.95
C LYS A 199 -11.55 1.41 14.21
N MET A 200 -10.85 0.40 14.70
CA MET A 200 -11.44 -0.89 15.08
C MET A 200 -11.31 -1.10 16.59
N PRO A 201 -12.27 -1.81 17.22
CA PRO A 201 -12.08 -2.30 18.58
C PRO A 201 -10.88 -3.24 18.62
N ALA A 202 -10.11 -3.18 19.71
CA ALA A 202 -8.98 -4.08 19.91
C ALA A 202 -9.44 -5.54 19.81
N PRO A 203 -8.67 -6.41 19.12
CA PRO A 203 -9.04 -7.82 18.97
C PRO A 203 -9.14 -8.50 20.34
N ALA A 204 -10.02 -9.51 20.45
CA ALA A 204 -10.28 -10.23 21.70
C ALA A 204 -9.03 -10.85 22.32
N LYS A 205 -8.02 -11.17 21.50
CA LYS A 205 -6.69 -11.58 21.92
C LYS A 205 -5.66 -10.86 21.06
N PRO A 206 -5.10 -9.71 21.51
CA PRO A 206 -4.08 -9.02 20.76
C PRO A 206 -2.77 -9.81 20.79
N MET A 207 -2.07 -9.78 19.66
CA MET A 207 -0.69 -10.24 19.61
C MET A 207 0.17 -9.41 20.57
N THR A 208 0.96 -10.08 21.39
CA THR A 208 1.92 -9.43 22.31
C THR A 208 3.29 -9.22 21.68
N THR A 209 3.54 -9.88 20.55
CA THR A 209 4.82 -9.87 19.85
C THR A 209 4.99 -8.56 19.10
N ALA A 210 6.12 -7.88 19.31
CA ALA A 210 6.41 -6.62 18.63
C ALA A 210 6.65 -6.83 17.13
N THR A 211 6.22 -5.87 16.30
CA THR A 211 6.28 -5.95 14.83
C THR A 211 7.70 -6.19 14.31
N VAL A 212 8.69 -5.46 14.83
CA VAL A 212 10.07 -5.51 14.30
C VAL A 212 10.77 -6.86 14.55
N PRO A 213 10.80 -7.42 15.78
CA PRO A 213 11.30 -8.77 16.01
C PRO A 213 10.61 -9.84 15.16
N LEU A 214 9.29 -9.72 14.99
CA LEU A 214 8.51 -10.65 14.17
C LEU A 214 8.95 -10.62 12.70
N LEU A 215 9.19 -9.43 12.15
CA LEU A 215 9.69 -9.28 10.78
C LEU A 215 11.11 -9.84 10.62
N PHE A 216 12.01 -9.60 11.59
CA PHE A 216 13.36 -10.17 11.53
C PHE A 216 13.35 -11.70 11.54
N GLU A 217 12.51 -12.31 12.39
CA GLU A 217 12.32 -13.76 12.41
C GLU A 217 11.76 -14.27 11.07
N ALA A 218 10.77 -13.56 10.51
CA ALA A 218 10.18 -13.91 9.22
C ALA A 218 11.20 -13.85 8.07
N CYS A 219 12.06 -12.83 8.05
CA CYS A 219 13.14 -12.71 7.08
C CYS A 219 14.15 -13.85 7.24
N ARG A 220 14.54 -14.19 8.48
CA ARG A 220 15.45 -15.33 8.72
C ARG A 220 14.88 -16.64 8.15
N ILE A 221 13.59 -16.91 8.41
CA ILE A 221 12.90 -18.10 7.88
C ILE A 221 12.85 -18.07 6.35
N LYS A 222 12.63 -16.90 5.73
CA LYS A 222 12.62 -16.74 4.28
C LYS A 222 13.97 -17.03 3.65
N ASP A 223 15.05 -16.52 4.24
CA ASP A 223 16.41 -16.75 3.75
C ASP A 223 16.78 -18.24 3.87
N GLU A 224 16.48 -18.89 5.01
CA GLU A 224 16.68 -20.33 5.23
C GLU A 224 15.90 -21.19 4.21
N ALA A 225 14.66 -20.79 3.89
CA ALA A 225 13.82 -21.47 2.90
C ALA A 225 14.34 -21.30 1.46
N GLN A 226 14.91 -20.14 1.13
CA GLN A 226 15.55 -19.88 -0.17
C GLN A 226 16.85 -20.68 -0.33
N GLU A 227 17.67 -20.74 0.73
CA GLU A 227 18.92 -21.52 0.75
C GLU A 227 18.66 -23.04 0.65
N SER A 228 17.63 -23.54 1.34
CA SER A 228 17.23 -24.95 1.26
C SER A 228 16.74 -25.34 -0.14
N ASN A 229 16.08 -24.43 -0.87
CA ASN A 229 15.62 -24.66 -2.23
C ASN A 229 16.78 -24.62 -3.26
N SER A 230 17.84 -23.87 -2.96
CA SER A 230 19.08 -23.86 -3.75
C SER A 230 19.86 -25.17 -3.65
N LEU A 231 19.90 -25.80 -2.46
CA LEU A 231 20.63 -27.05 -2.23
C LEU A 231 19.93 -28.30 -2.81
N CYS A 232 18.62 -28.23 -3.08
CA CYS A 232 17.89 -29.35 -3.70
C CYS A 232 17.94 -29.38 -5.24
N SER A 233 18.51 -28.36 -5.90
CA SER A 233 18.60 -28.31 -7.37
C SER A 233 19.84 -28.99 -7.96
N GLU A 234 20.79 -29.45 -7.14
CA GLU A 234 22.08 -30.00 -7.60
C GLU A 234 22.23 -31.54 -7.53
N THR A 235 21.18 -32.32 -7.19
CA THR A 235 21.28 -33.81 -7.11
C THR A 235 20.52 -34.57 -8.21
N VAL A 236 20.25 -33.96 -9.37
CA VAL A 236 19.65 -34.69 -10.50
C VAL A 236 20.37 -34.42 -11.82
N ILE A 237 21.64 -34.80 -11.97
CA ILE A 237 22.24 -35.07 -13.28
C ILE A 237 23.23 -36.25 -13.20
N LEU A 238 22.80 -37.37 -13.81
CA LEU A 238 23.59 -38.50 -14.38
C LEU A 238 24.04 -39.67 -13.47
N GLN A 239 23.11 -40.60 -13.24
CA GLN A 239 23.43 -42.03 -13.31
C GLN A 239 23.82 -42.39 -14.75
N LYS A 240 25.10 -42.72 -14.97
CA LYS A 240 25.61 -43.30 -16.22
C LYS A 240 25.27 -44.79 -16.24
N PRO A 241 24.60 -45.33 -17.28
CA PRO A 241 24.34 -46.76 -17.38
C PRO A 241 25.63 -47.55 -17.73
N PRO A 242 25.68 -48.86 -17.43
CA PRO A 242 26.89 -49.66 -17.52
C PRO A 242 27.21 -50.01 -18.98
N LEU A 243 28.49 -49.97 -19.33
CA LEU A 243 29.01 -50.50 -20.59
C LEU A 243 29.89 -51.72 -20.28
N GLU A 244 29.35 -52.90 -20.59
CA GLU A 244 30.08 -54.14 -20.87
C GLU A 244 29.28 -54.91 -21.95
N PRO A 245 29.84 -55.91 -22.64
CA PRO A 245 31.14 -55.96 -23.31
C PRO A 245 31.00 -56.52 -24.76
N ARG A 246 32.01 -56.35 -25.62
CA ARG A 246 32.48 -57.36 -26.60
C ARG A 246 33.67 -56.85 -27.41
#